data_AF-A0A162Q8Q8-F1
#
_entry.id   AF-A0A162Q8Q8-F1
#
_cell.length_a   1.000
_cell.length_b   1.000
_cell.length_c   1.000
_cell.angle_alpha   90.00
_cell.angle_beta   90.00
_cell.angle_gamma   90.00
#
_symmetry.space_group_name_H-M   'P 1'
#
loop_
_entity.id
_entity.type
_entity.pdbx_description
1 polymer ?
#
loop_
_entity_poly.entity_id
_entity_poly.type
_entity_poly.pdbx_seq_one_letter_code
_entity_poly.pdbx_strand_id
1 'polypeptide(L)'
;MCLTFKEYKIITSYKTQFRIKESNKLLKTHRYSIGFGWFYDLVSVLSPSFASVYHFSSSKIGLRFLAGGVGSILCTAFYCALSDRVSNHRTKRNNGVRLPEYRLTSNYIGLPFLHLGQLLYG
;
A
#
# COMPACT_ATOMS: atom_id res chain seq x y z
N MET A 1 -10.29 -43.69 7.89
CA MET A 1 -10.42 -42.63 6.86
C MET A 1 -11.43 -41.60 7.35
N CYS A 2 -11.03 -40.71 8.26
CA CYS A 2 -11.86 -39.59 8.68
C CYS A 2 -10.89 -38.48 9.12
N LEU A 3 -10.42 -37.67 8.17
CA LEU A 3 -9.76 -36.42 8.54
C LEU A 3 -10.80 -35.62 9.31
N THR A 4 -10.45 -35.21 10.53
CA THR A 4 -11.37 -34.44 11.37
C THR A 4 -11.87 -33.24 10.56
N PHE A 5 -13.14 -32.88 10.72
CA PHE A 5 -13.80 -31.81 9.95
C PHE A 5 -13.01 -30.48 9.95
N LYS A 6 -12.18 -30.28 10.98
CA LYS A 6 -11.25 -29.17 11.16
C LYS A 6 -10.10 -29.18 10.14
N GLU A 7 -9.47 -30.34 9.92
CA GLU A 7 -8.39 -30.54 8.93
C GLU A 7 -8.89 -30.33 7.50
N TYR A 8 -10.10 -30.82 7.18
CA TYR A 8 -10.71 -30.64 5.85
C TYR A 8 -10.96 -29.16 5.53
N LYS A 9 -11.43 -28.38 6.51
CA LYS A 9 -11.67 -26.94 6.35
C LYS A 9 -10.35 -26.18 6.11
N ILE A 10 -9.28 -26.59 6.79
CA ILE A 10 -7.94 -26.03 6.62
C ILE A 10 -7.41 -26.32 5.21
N ILE A 11 -7.44 -27.58 4.75
CA ILE A 11 -6.93 -27.99 3.43
C ILE A 11 -7.72 -27.32 2.29
N THR A 12 -9.05 -27.23 2.42
CA THR A 12 -9.91 -26.56 1.42
C THR A 12 -9.64 -25.05 1.38
N SER A 13 -9.36 -24.42 2.54
CA SER A 13 -8.90 -23.03 2.60
C SER A 13 -7.57 -22.86 1.86
N TYR A 14 -6.57 -23.71 2.14
CA TYR A 14 -5.26 -23.67 1.45
C TYR A 14 -5.37 -23.80 -0.07
N LYS A 15 -6.25 -24.68 -0.57
CA LYS A 15 -6.44 -24.91 -2.01
C LYS A 15 -7.13 -23.73 -2.70
N THR A 16 -8.10 -23.12 -2.03
CA THR A 16 -8.79 -21.90 -2.49
C THR A 16 -7.84 -20.70 -2.48
N GLN A 17 -6.96 -20.65 -1.47
CA GLN A 17 -5.91 -19.65 -1.33
C GLN A 17 -4.92 -19.62 -2.49
N PHE A 18 -4.45 -20.78 -2.93
CA PHE A 18 -3.50 -20.86 -4.04
C PHE A 18 -4.11 -20.29 -5.33
N ARG A 19 -5.39 -20.59 -5.58
CA ARG A 19 -6.14 -20.11 -6.75
C ARG A 19 -6.41 -18.60 -6.70
N ILE A 20 -6.72 -18.03 -5.52
CA ILE A 20 -6.92 -16.59 -5.33
C ILE A 20 -5.59 -15.80 -5.39
N LYS A 21 -4.48 -16.41 -4.99
CA LYS A 21 -3.15 -15.78 -5.01
C LYS A 21 -2.67 -15.50 -6.43
N GLU A 22 -3.04 -16.34 -7.39
CA GLU A 22 -2.61 -16.28 -8.79
C GLU A 22 -3.34 -15.18 -9.57
N SER A 23 -4.66 -15.06 -9.39
CA SER A 23 -5.45 -13.99 -10.04
C SER A 23 -5.15 -12.59 -9.46
N ASN A 24 -4.87 -12.47 -8.16
CA ASN A 24 -4.58 -11.19 -7.51
C ASN A 24 -3.10 -10.77 -7.54
N LYS A 25 -2.22 -11.46 -8.28
CA LYS A 25 -0.80 -11.09 -8.39
C LYS A 25 -0.63 -9.70 -9.00
N LEU A 26 -1.33 -9.44 -10.10
CA LEU A 26 -1.26 -8.16 -10.83
C LEU A 26 -1.73 -6.98 -9.97
N LEU A 27 -2.86 -7.15 -9.27
CA LEU A 27 -3.40 -6.11 -8.39
C LEU A 27 -2.47 -5.78 -7.22
N LYS A 28 -1.63 -6.74 -6.78
CA LYS A 28 -0.66 -6.55 -5.69
C LYS A 28 0.61 -5.87 -6.16
N THR A 29 1.06 -6.12 -7.38
CA THR A 29 2.30 -5.54 -7.92
C THR A 29 2.12 -4.12 -8.43
N HIS A 30 0.90 -3.75 -8.84
CA HIS A 30 0.60 -2.43 -9.40
C HIS A 30 1.04 -1.26 -8.52
N ARG A 31 0.87 -1.36 -7.18
CA ARG A 31 1.27 -0.31 -6.24
C ARG A 31 2.76 0.06 -6.31
N TYR A 32 3.62 -0.92 -6.56
CA TYR A 32 5.06 -0.65 -6.65
C TYR A 32 5.41 0.14 -7.91
N SER A 33 4.76 -0.18 -9.04
CA SER A 33 4.93 0.55 -10.30
C SER A 33 4.45 1.99 -10.17
N ILE A 34 3.30 2.21 -9.53
CA ILE A 34 2.76 3.55 -9.32
C ILE A 34 3.62 4.37 -8.37
N GLY A 35 4.02 3.78 -7.24
CA GLY A 35 4.84 4.49 -6.25
C GLY A 35 6.18 4.95 -6.83
N PHE A 36 6.76 4.14 -7.72
CA PHE A 36 7.98 4.53 -8.44
C PHE A 36 7.72 5.67 -9.43
N GLY A 37 6.63 5.61 -10.20
CA GLY A 37 6.23 6.70 -11.11
C GLY A 37 6.04 8.03 -10.37
N TRP A 38 5.35 8.00 -9.23
CA TRP A 38 5.16 9.19 -8.40
C TRP A 38 6.46 9.82 -7.91
N PHE A 39 7.41 8.99 -7.46
CA PHE A 39 8.73 9.48 -7.04
C PHE A 39 9.49 10.11 -8.20
N TYR A 40 9.35 9.55 -9.41
CA TYR A 40 9.95 10.10 -10.62
C TYR A 40 9.33 11.46 -11.00
N ASP A 41 8.00 11.60 -10.94
CA ASP A 41 7.29 12.87 -11.20
C ASP A 41 7.74 13.96 -10.22
N LEU A 42 7.87 13.62 -8.93
CA LEU A 42 8.34 14.55 -7.90
C LEU A 42 9.77 15.05 -8.13
N VAL A 43 10.68 14.25 -8.69
CA VAL A 43 12.06 14.70 -8.94
C VAL A 43 12.16 15.48 -10.25
N SER A 44 11.43 15.03 -11.28
CA SER A 44 11.52 15.54 -12.64
C SER A 44 10.77 16.86 -12.85
N VAL A 45 9.59 17.05 -12.26
CA VAL A 45 8.76 18.25 -12.46
C VAL A 45 9.13 19.36 -11.48
N LEU A 46 9.52 19.00 -10.26
CA LEU A 46 9.70 19.94 -9.15
C LEU A 46 10.94 20.84 -9.37
N SER A 47 12.08 20.26 -9.78
CA SER A 47 13.30 21.03 -10.02
C SER A 47 13.14 22.11 -11.11
N PRO A 48 12.67 21.81 -12.34
CA PRO A 48 12.52 22.84 -13.38
C PRO A 48 11.38 23.82 -13.07
N SER A 49 10.25 23.36 -12.51
CA SER A 49 9.08 24.23 -12.27
C SER A 49 9.35 25.27 -11.17
N PHE A 50 10.05 24.90 -10.10
CA PHE A 50 10.39 25.84 -9.03
C PHE A 50 11.50 26.82 -9.43
N ALA A 51 12.37 26.44 -10.36
CA ALA A 51 13.38 27.33 -10.92
C ALA A 51 12.77 28.33 -11.92
N SER A 52 11.86 27.89 -12.78
CA SER A 52 11.28 28.71 -13.85
C SER A 52 10.13 29.62 -13.38
N VAL A 53 9.22 29.10 -12.55
CA VAL A 53 8.00 29.84 -12.13
C VAL A 53 8.23 30.68 -10.88
N TYR A 54 9.03 30.18 -9.94
CA TYR A 54 9.21 30.81 -8.63
C TYR A 54 10.60 31.43 -8.42
N HIS A 55 11.50 31.32 -9.40
CA HIS A 55 12.89 31.82 -9.33
C HIS A 55 13.59 31.48 -8.00
N PHE A 56 13.33 30.29 -7.45
CA PHE A 56 13.89 29.93 -6.16
C PHE A 56 15.38 29.55 -6.25
N SER A 57 16.14 30.00 -5.25
CA SER A 57 17.52 29.54 -5.01
C SER A 57 17.55 28.06 -4.61
N SER A 58 18.63 27.36 -4.97
CA SER A 58 18.85 25.92 -4.74
C SER A 58 18.58 25.48 -3.29
N SER A 59 18.86 26.33 -2.30
CA SER A 59 18.61 26.02 -0.88
C SER A 59 17.11 25.88 -0.55
N LYS A 60 16.25 26.71 -1.16
CA LYS A 60 14.80 26.66 -0.95
C LYS A 60 14.17 25.45 -1.65
N ILE A 61 14.74 25.04 -2.78
CA ILE A 61 14.33 23.84 -3.52
C ILE A 61 14.64 22.58 -2.68
N GLY A 62 15.83 22.49 -2.09
CA GLY A 62 16.19 21.41 -1.16
C GLY A 62 15.24 21.26 0.02
N LEU A 63 14.78 22.38 0.60
CA LEU A 63 13.83 22.36 1.71
C LEU A 63 12.46 21.80 1.32
N ARG A 64 12.04 21.93 0.06
CA ARG A 64 10.78 21.35 -0.45
C ARG A 64 10.86 19.82 -0.57
N PHE A 65 12.02 19.27 -0.91
CA PHE A 65 12.21 17.81 -0.90
C PHE A 65 12.06 17.19 0.49
N LEU A 66 12.36 17.95 1.55
CA LEU A 66 12.16 17.49 2.93
C LEU A 66 10.68 17.20 3.24
N ALA A 67 9.75 17.94 2.63
CA ALA A 67 8.31 17.72 2.81
C ALA A 67 7.89 16.31 2.33
N GLY A 68 8.47 15.83 1.22
CA GLY A 68 8.22 14.46 0.73
C GLY A 68 8.75 13.38 1.69
N GLY A 69 9.89 13.63 2.32
CA GLY A 69 10.46 12.76 3.36
C GLY A 69 9.57 12.68 4.60
N VAL A 70 9.13 13.84 5.13
CA VAL A 70 8.23 13.91 6.29
C VAL A 70 6.89 13.24 6.00
N GLY A 71 6.32 13.46 4.81
CA GLY A 71 5.09 12.80 4.36
C GLY A 71 5.21 11.27 4.35
N SER A 72 6.36 10.75 3.91
CA SER A 72 6.61 9.30 3.87
C SER A 72 6.67 8.66 5.26
N ILE A 73 7.26 9.36 6.24
CA ILE A 73 7.33 8.91 7.63
C ILE A 73 5.93 8.87 8.26
N LEU A 74 5.17 9.96 8.11
CA LEU A 74 3.80 10.06 8.63
C LEU A 74 2.88 9.01 8.01
N CYS A 75 2.99 8.81 6.68
CA CYS A 75 2.24 7.79 5.96
C CYS A 75 2.53 6.38 6.49
N THR A 76 3.81 6.04 6.67
CA THR A 76 4.21 4.71 7.16
C THR A 76 3.68 4.44 8.56
N ALA A 77 3.77 5.43 9.46
CA ALA A 77 3.23 5.31 10.82
C ALA A 77 1.71 5.09 10.82
N PHE A 78 0.98 5.87 10.03
CA PHE A 78 -0.47 5.75 9.91
C PHE A 78 -0.88 4.41 9.28
N TYR A 79 -0.22 3.99 8.20
CA TYR A 79 -0.50 2.74 7.51
C TYR A 79 -0.21 1.52 8.39
N CYS A 80 0.85 1.56 9.19
CA CYS A 80 1.16 0.50 10.15
C CYS A 80 0.02 0.29 11.14
N ALA A 81 -0.43 1.38 11.79
CA ALA A 81 -1.55 1.34 12.73
C ALA A 81 -2.87 0.90 12.08
N LEU A 82 -3.15 1.38 10.86
CA LEU A 82 -4.35 1.02 10.11
C LEU A 82 -4.35 -0.47 9.73
N SER A 83 -3.21 -0.97 9.24
CA SER A 83 -3.04 -2.37 8.85
C SER A 83 -3.30 -3.33 10.00
N ASP A 84 -2.76 -3.01 11.18
CA ASP A 84 -2.95 -3.84 12.37
C ASP A 84 -4.40 -3.82 12.86
N ARG A 85 -5.08 -2.66 12.81
CA ARG A 85 -6.51 -2.56 13.13
C ARG A 85 -7.39 -3.38 12.19
N VAL A 86 -7.16 -3.28 10.88
CA VAL A 86 -7.93 -4.02 9.86
C VAL A 86 -7.71 -5.53 10.00
N SER A 87 -6.48 -5.95 10.25
CA SER A 87 -6.13 -7.36 10.44
C SER A 87 -6.78 -7.95 11.69
N ASN A 88 -6.75 -7.21 12.80
CA ASN A 88 -7.37 -7.64 14.06
C ASN A 88 -8.91 -7.66 13.96
N HIS A 89 -9.51 -6.70 13.25
CA HIS A 89 -10.96 -6.69 12.99
C HIS A 89 -11.43 -7.91 12.19
N ARG A 90 -10.70 -8.29 11.14
CA ARG A 90 -11.02 -9.48 10.33
C ARG A 90 -10.79 -10.79 11.09
N THR A 91 -9.77 -10.84 11.96
CA THR A 91 -9.51 -12.00 12.82
C THR A 91 -10.65 -12.23 13.82
N LYS A 92 -11.20 -11.15 14.42
CA LYS A 92 -12.36 -11.22 15.32
C LYS A 92 -13.61 -11.73 14.63
N ARG A 93 -13.83 -11.35 13.36
CA ARG A 93 -14.98 -11.81 12.55
C ARG A 93 -14.86 -13.26 12.06
N ASN A 94 -13.68 -13.87 12.12
CA ASN A 94 -13.43 -15.23 11.64
C ASN A 94 -13.21 -16.24 12.77
N ASN A 95 -14.00 -16.14 13.85
CA ASN A 95 -13.94 -17.04 15.00
C ASN A 95 -12.54 -17.16 15.62
N GLY A 96 -11.73 -16.08 15.59
CA GLY A 96 -10.38 -16.05 16.15
C GLY A 96 -9.30 -16.73 15.31
N VAL A 97 -9.63 -17.30 14.14
CA VAL A 97 -8.65 -17.91 13.25
C VAL A 97 -7.95 -16.83 12.43
N ARG A 98 -6.71 -16.50 12.80
CA ARG A 98 -5.87 -15.51 12.12
C ARG A 98 -5.31 -16.08 10.82
N LEU A 99 -5.97 -15.76 9.71
CA LEU A 99 -5.48 -16.12 8.37
C LEU A 99 -4.38 -15.14 7.93
N PRO A 100 -3.30 -15.62 7.28
CA PRO A 100 -2.22 -14.77 6.77
C PRO A 100 -2.69 -13.74 5.72
N GLU A 101 -3.85 -13.93 5.10
CA GLU A 101 -4.44 -13.00 4.12
C GLU A 101 -5.01 -11.71 4.68
N TYR A 102 -5.23 -11.61 5.99
CA TYR A 102 -5.74 -10.37 6.55
C TYR A 102 -4.74 -9.22 6.43
N ARG A 103 -3.44 -9.50 6.34
CA ARG A 103 -2.40 -8.50 6.02
C ARG A 103 -2.42 -8.08 4.54
N LEU A 104 -2.79 -9.00 3.65
CA LEU A 104 -2.95 -8.70 2.22
C LEU A 104 -4.17 -7.84 1.94
N THR A 105 -5.20 -7.90 2.79
CA THR A 105 -6.42 -7.11 2.57
C THR A 105 -6.21 -5.62 2.86
N SER A 106 -5.35 -5.29 3.84
CA SER A 106 -5.00 -3.90 4.13
C SER A 106 -4.39 -3.17 2.93
N ASN A 107 -3.68 -3.92 2.08
CA ASN A 107 -3.03 -3.39 0.90
C ASN A 107 -4.02 -2.87 -0.17
N TYR A 108 -5.27 -3.35 -0.19
CA TYR A 108 -6.29 -2.83 -1.10
C TYR A 108 -6.84 -1.47 -0.69
N ILE A 109 -6.75 -1.11 0.59
CA ILE A 109 -7.23 0.18 1.10
C ILE A 109 -6.31 1.33 0.63
N GLY A 110 -5.01 1.07 0.50
CA GLY A 110 -4.04 2.08 0.06
C GLY A 110 -4.05 2.37 -1.45
N LEU A 111 -4.59 1.47 -2.28
CA LEU A 111 -4.66 1.62 -3.74
C LEU A 111 -5.38 2.90 -4.20
N PRO A 112 -6.65 3.15 -3.83
CA PRO A 112 -7.37 4.32 -4.29
C PRO A 112 -6.72 5.63 -3.81
N PHE A 113 -6.13 5.62 -2.62
CA PHE A 113 -5.44 6.80 -2.08
C PHE A 113 -4.20 7.18 -2.89
N LEU A 114 -3.46 6.18 -3.38
CA LEU A 114 -2.27 6.39 -4.22
C LEU A 114 -2.66 7.04 -5.56
N HIS A 115 -3.74 6.56 -6.18
CA HIS A 115 -4.25 7.10 -7.44
C HIS A 115 -4.83 8.51 -7.30
N LEU A 116 -5.58 8.76 -6.22
CA LEU A 116 -6.12 10.10 -5.94
C LEU A 116 -5.01 11.12 -5.67
N GLY A 117 -3.95 10.72 -4.96
CA GLY A 117 -2.78 11.58 -4.74
C GLY A 117 -2.09 11.97 -6.05
N GLN A 118 -1.98 11.02 -6.98
CA GLN A 118 -1.46 11.30 -8.32
C GLN A 118 -2.31 12.27 -9.11
N LEU A 119 -3.63 12.04 -9.13
CA LEU A 119 -4.57 12.87 -9.89
C LEU A 119 -4.67 14.30 -9.35
N LEU A 120 -4.37 14.52 -8.08
CA LEU A 120 -4.40 15.84 -7.46
C LEU A 120 -3.15 16.70 -7.75
N TYR A 121 -2.05 16.07 -8.19
CA TYR A 121 -0.76 16.73 -8.37
C TYR A 121 -0.28 16.73 -9.83
N GLY A 122 -0.71 15.75 -10.63
CA GLY A 122 -0.60 15.79 -12.09
C GLY A 122 -1.68 16.68 -12.70
#